data_AF-A0A2J9V0U1-F1
#
_entry.id   AF-A0A2J9V0U1-F1
#
_cell.length_a   1.000
_cell.length_b   1.000
_cell.length_c   1.000
_cell.angle_alpha   90.00
_cell.angle_beta   90.00
_cell.angle_gamma   90.00
#
_symmetry.space_group_name_H-M   'P 1'
#
loop_
_entity.id
_entity.type
_entity.pdbx_description
1 polymer ?
#
loop_
_entity_poly.entity_id
_entity_poly.type
_entity_poly.pdbx_seq_one_letter_code
_entity_poly.pdbx_strand_id
1 'polypeptide(L)'
;MPLFNLFKNNQKSVKEIAGIQFDYPEQISFIGMPKDNEVFQSATNVMDITVIERAYKDTSYREVYVVDFNLVSELKNTDYKVKRMDVVKTEKGQLGIVLQSKNYSNSWIDSNLEAMEIASEQPIYVTRDKDAGVYEATAVDTLSIPITDEDIEDAFTQAFENYQIDSLEHPIIKEIMGGSLSGNVVDSLENDIGDDNDDSAQPYSLTPELTEEELDFGEEVGADDMGPLEWELYKDQAA
;
A
#
# COMPACT_ATOMS: atom_id res chain seq x y z
N MET A 1 17.41 40.49 -0.26
CA MET A 1 16.52 40.23 -1.42
C MET A 1 16.64 38.76 -1.76
N PRO A 2 15.53 38.01 -1.95
CA PRO A 2 15.52 36.56 -1.73
C PRO A 2 15.91 35.78 -2.99
N LEU A 3 16.81 34.80 -2.80
CA LEU A 3 17.08 33.69 -3.73
C LEU A 3 16.04 32.58 -3.47
N PHE A 4 14.93 32.62 -4.18
CA PHE A 4 14.03 31.47 -4.33
C PHE A 4 13.60 31.45 -5.78
N ASN A 5 14.33 30.71 -6.64
CA ASN A 5 13.88 30.30 -7.97
C ASN A 5 14.92 29.40 -8.66
N LEU A 6 15.19 28.21 -8.12
CA LEU A 6 15.94 27.21 -8.89
C LEU A 6 15.45 25.76 -8.76
N PHE A 7 14.28 25.52 -8.17
CA PHE A 7 13.65 24.19 -8.14
C PHE A 7 12.21 24.24 -8.64
N LYS A 8 12.06 24.54 -9.94
CA LYS A 8 10.87 24.20 -10.72
C LYS A 8 11.34 23.76 -12.09
N ASN A 9 11.77 22.51 -12.20
CA ASN A 9 11.71 21.71 -13.42
C ASN A 9 12.42 20.38 -13.18
N ASN A 10 11.62 19.33 -12.94
CA ASN A 10 11.81 17.96 -13.45
C ASN A 10 10.84 16.96 -12.78
N GLN A 11 9.59 17.37 -12.53
CA GLN A 11 8.51 16.39 -12.45
C GLN A 11 8.27 15.86 -13.86
N LYS A 12 8.75 14.63 -14.14
CA LYS A 12 8.45 13.91 -15.39
C LYS A 12 6.95 13.62 -15.42
N SER A 13 6.21 14.48 -16.10
CA SER A 13 4.84 14.22 -16.57
C SER A 13 4.88 13.28 -17.77
N VAL A 14 4.39 12.04 -17.67
CA VAL A 14 4.02 11.27 -18.88
C VAL A 14 2.92 10.25 -18.56
N LYS A 15 1.68 10.58 -18.94
CA LYS A 15 0.96 9.95 -20.08
C LYS A 15 -0.17 10.88 -20.50
N GLU A 16 0.00 11.45 -21.69
CA GLU A 16 -0.92 12.39 -22.31
C GLU A 16 -2.01 11.60 -23.06
N ILE A 17 -3.20 11.52 -22.47
CA ILE A 17 -4.42 11.17 -23.20
C ILE A 17 -5.38 12.33 -22.93
N ALA A 18 -5.67 13.11 -23.98
CA ALA A 18 -6.62 14.22 -24.00
C ALA A 18 -6.30 15.50 -23.18
N GLY A 19 -5.04 15.79 -22.83
CA GLY A 19 -4.67 17.07 -22.20
C GLY A 19 -5.22 17.27 -20.77
N ILE A 20 -5.67 16.19 -20.13
CA ILE A 20 -6.14 16.21 -18.74
C ILE A 20 -4.92 15.99 -17.85
N GLN A 21 -4.53 17.03 -17.11
CA GLN A 21 -3.53 16.94 -16.06
C GLN A 21 -4.16 16.18 -14.88
N PHE A 22 -3.82 14.91 -14.72
CA PHE A 22 -4.23 14.15 -13.54
C PHE A 22 -3.37 14.57 -12.35
N ASP A 23 -4.05 15.15 -11.36
CA ASP A 23 -3.50 15.43 -10.05
C ASP A 23 -3.28 14.11 -9.29
N TYR A 24 -2.23 14.03 -8.46
CA TYR A 24 -1.88 12.87 -7.67
C TYR A 24 -1.51 13.31 -6.25
N PRO A 25 -1.65 12.43 -5.22
CA PRO A 25 -1.27 12.79 -3.86
C PRO A 25 0.21 13.14 -3.80
N GLU A 26 0.57 14.25 -3.14
CA GLU A 26 1.97 14.70 -3.04
C GLU A 26 2.90 13.60 -2.52
N GLN A 27 2.43 12.80 -1.57
CA GLN A 27 3.21 11.71 -0.97
C GLN A 27 3.63 10.61 -1.95
N ILE A 28 2.92 10.42 -3.08
CA ILE A 28 3.21 9.32 -4.00
C ILE A 28 4.56 9.50 -4.72
N SER A 29 5.11 10.72 -4.77
CA SER A 29 6.45 10.92 -5.31
C SER A 29 7.57 10.43 -4.38
N PHE A 30 7.23 10.20 -3.11
CA PHE A 30 8.15 9.74 -2.07
C PHE A 30 7.90 8.28 -1.69
N ILE A 31 6.79 7.69 -2.11
CA ILE A 31 6.40 6.31 -1.77
C ILE A 31 6.49 5.41 -3.00
N GLY A 32 7.30 4.36 -2.90
CA GLY A 32 7.42 3.33 -3.91
C GLY A 32 8.87 3.04 -4.30
N MET A 33 9.05 1.97 -5.08
CA MET A 33 10.35 1.60 -5.61
C MET A 33 10.94 2.73 -6.47
N PRO A 34 12.27 2.98 -6.39
CA PRO A 34 12.96 3.86 -7.32
C PRO A 34 12.65 3.57 -8.79
N LYS A 35 12.95 4.54 -9.65
CA LYS A 35 12.71 4.41 -11.09
C LYS A 35 13.60 3.31 -11.66
N ASP A 36 13.14 2.69 -12.75
CA ASP A 36 13.91 1.65 -13.43
C ASP A 36 15.33 2.15 -13.76
N ASN A 37 16.32 1.31 -13.47
CA ASN A 37 17.75 1.58 -13.65
C ASN A 37 18.33 2.73 -12.81
N GLU A 38 17.59 3.25 -11.82
CA GLU A 38 18.15 4.20 -10.85
C GLU A 38 18.86 3.43 -9.74
N VAL A 39 20.13 3.75 -9.49
CA VAL A 39 20.93 3.11 -8.45
C VAL A 39 20.55 3.66 -7.09
N PHE A 40 20.31 2.78 -6.12
CA PHE A 40 19.97 3.11 -4.74
C PHE A 40 20.52 2.09 -3.76
N GLN A 41 20.59 2.49 -2.49
CA GLN A 41 20.80 1.61 -1.35
C GLN A 41 19.60 1.75 -0.40
N SER A 42 19.36 0.79 0.49
CA SER A 42 18.23 0.82 1.43
C SER A 42 18.64 0.63 2.88
N ALA A 43 17.88 1.25 3.78
CA ALA A 43 17.79 0.86 5.18
C ALA A 43 16.51 0.03 5.34
N THR A 44 16.67 -1.23 5.70
CA THR A 44 15.57 -2.20 5.73
C THR A 44 14.91 -2.29 7.10
N ASN A 45 13.60 -2.53 7.09
CA ASN A 45 12.77 -2.77 8.27
C ASN A 45 12.99 -1.71 9.37
N VAL A 46 13.02 -0.44 8.96
CA VAL A 46 13.29 0.70 9.84
C VAL A 46 12.23 0.78 10.94
N MET A 47 10.97 0.56 10.57
CA MET A 47 9.86 0.41 11.51
C MET A 47 8.67 -0.29 10.87
N ASP A 48 7.78 -0.78 11.74
CA ASP A 48 6.42 -1.16 11.37
C ASP A 48 5.50 0.04 11.55
N ILE A 49 4.85 0.45 10.46
CA ILE A 49 3.89 1.54 10.50
C ILE A 49 2.47 1.00 10.35
N THR A 50 1.55 1.58 11.13
CA THR A 50 0.12 1.35 10.95
C THR A 50 -0.42 2.40 10.00
N VAL A 51 -1.05 1.96 8.91
CA VAL A 51 -1.53 2.85 7.86
C VAL A 51 -2.99 2.61 7.52
N ILE A 52 -3.67 3.68 7.13
CA ILE A 52 -4.97 3.67 6.50
C ILE A 52 -4.77 4.07 5.03
N GLU A 53 -5.25 3.25 4.11
CA GLU A 53 -5.20 3.55 2.68
C GLU A 53 -6.56 3.99 2.17
N ARG A 54 -6.64 5.17 1.55
CA ARG A 54 -7.86 5.72 0.96
C ARG A 54 -7.69 5.87 -0.55
N ALA A 55 -8.71 5.50 -1.33
CA ALA A 55 -8.71 5.79 -2.76
C ALA A 55 -8.63 7.32 -3.00
N TYR A 56 -7.74 7.74 -3.91
CA TYR A 56 -7.59 9.15 -4.24
C TYR A 56 -8.44 9.52 -5.43
N LYS A 57 -9.55 10.21 -5.17
CA LYS A 57 -10.50 10.67 -6.21
C LYS A 57 -10.87 9.49 -7.12
N ASP A 58 -11.10 9.74 -8.41
CA ASP A 58 -11.36 8.70 -9.43
C ASP A 58 -10.06 8.20 -10.08
N THR A 59 -8.96 8.12 -9.32
CA THR A 59 -7.67 7.65 -9.82
C THR A 59 -7.32 6.26 -9.28
N SER A 60 -6.32 5.62 -9.87
CA SER A 60 -5.75 4.37 -9.33
C SER A 60 -4.84 4.60 -8.12
N TYR A 61 -4.59 5.85 -7.72
CA TYR A 61 -3.73 6.16 -6.59
C TYR A 61 -4.47 6.04 -5.27
N ARG A 62 -3.70 5.82 -4.20
CA ARG A 62 -4.18 5.83 -2.83
C ARG A 62 -3.44 6.87 -2.01
N GLU A 63 -4.15 7.56 -1.15
CA GLU A 63 -3.56 8.27 -0.03
C GLU A 63 -3.26 7.26 1.07
N VAL A 64 -2.04 7.29 1.59
CA VAL A 64 -1.59 6.53 2.75
C VAL A 64 -1.53 7.48 3.93
N TYR A 65 -2.25 7.17 5.01
CA TYR A 65 -2.20 7.92 6.25
C TYR A 65 -1.53 7.09 7.32
N VAL A 66 -0.54 7.67 8.02
CA VAL A 66 0.13 7.02 9.16
C VAL A 66 -0.68 7.28 10.42
N VAL A 67 -1.02 6.23 11.15
CA VAL A 67 -1.80 6.30 12.39
C VAL A 67 -0.87 6.23 13.59
N ASP A 68 -1.03 7.18 14.52
CA ASP A 68 -0.35 7.13 15.81
C ASP A 68 -0.68 5.81 16.53
N PHE A 69 0.37 5.13 17.02
CA PHE A 69 0.26 3.86 17.72
C PHE A 69 -0.77 3.88 18.85
N ASN A 70 -0.91 5.00 19.57
CA ASN A 70 -1.84 5.15 20.68
C ASN A 70 -3.32 5.12 20.25
N LEU A 71 -3.61 5.33 18.97
CA LEU A 71 -4.97 5.27 18.42
C LEU A 71 -5.33 3.88 17.89
N VAL A 72 -4.34 3.03 17.61
CA VAL A 72 -4.55 1.74 16.95
C VAL A 72 -5.46 0.82 17.78
N SER A 73 -5.40 0.90 19.12
CA SER A 73 -6.28 0.13 20.01
C SER A 73 -7.75 0.51 19.92
N GLU A 74 -8.05 1.71 19.42
CA GLU A 74 -9.41 2.23 19.27
C GLU A 74 -10.01 1.89 17.88
N LEU A 75 -9.20 1.36 16.96
CA LEU A 75 -9.59 0.99 15.60
C LEU A 75 -9.83 -0.52 15.49
N LYS A 76 -10.70 -0.92 14.57
CA LYS A 76 -10.83 -2.35 14.23
C LYS A 76 -9.63 -2.77 13.39
N ASN A 77 -9.21 -4.02 13.54
CA ASN A 77 -8.14 -4.61 12.73
C ASN A 77 -8.41 -4.59 11.21
N THR A 78 -9.67 -4.48 10.79
CA THR A 78 -10.07 -4.32 9.38
C THR A 78 -9.85 -2.92 8.82
N ASP A 79 -9.69 -1.93 9.70
CA ASP A 79 -9.71 -0.50 9.35
C ASP A 79 -8.31 0.02 9.00
N TYR A 80 -7.27 -0.76 9.28
CA TYR A 80 -5.87 -0.41 9.04
C TYR A 80 -5.06 -1.58 8.50
N LYS A 81 -3.86 -1.29 8.00
CA LYS A 81 -2.85 -2.26 7.61
C LYS A 81 -1.56 -1.97 8.35
N VAL A 82 -0.86 -3.02 8.77
CA VAL A 82 0.53 -2.88 9.24
C VAL A 82 1.46 -3.14 8.07
N LYS A 83 2.38 -2.20 7.83
CA LYS A 83 3.37 -2.30 6.77
C LYS A 83 4.78 -2.15 7.34
N ARG A 84 5.69 -2.97 6.82
CA ARG A 84 7.13 -2.77 6.96
C ARG A 84 7.50 -1.52 6.16
N MET A 85 8.25 -0.62 6.79
CA MET A 85 8.80 0.56 6.15
C MET A 85 10.30 0.36 5.90
N ASP A 86 10.69 0.43 4.64
CA ASP A 86 12.09 0.54 4.21
C ASP A 86 12.34 1.95 3.69
N VAL A 87 13.55 2.47 3.89
CA VAL A 87 13.97 3.78 3.36
C VAL A 87 15.01 3.53 2.26
N VAL A 88 14.87 4.22 1.14
CA VAL A 88 15.81 4.14 0.01
C VAL A 88 16.46 5.49 -0.23
N LYS A 89 17.73 5.47 -0.64
CA LYS A 89 18.48 6.65 -1.05
C LYS A 89 19.17 6.39 -2.39
N THR A 90 18.91 7.23 -3.37
CA THR A 90 19.52 7.13 -4.71
C THR A 90 20.93 7.71 -4.73
N GLU A 91 21.71 7.44 -5.78
CA GLU A 91 23.05 8.06 -5.96
C GLU A 91 23.01 9.60 -5.94
N LYS A 92 21.85 10.18 -6.31
CA LYS A 92 21.63 11.63 -6.36
C LYS A 92 21.23 12.21 -5.01
N GLY A 93 21.17 11.38 -3.96
CA GLY A 93 20.72 11.75 -2.63
C GLY A 93 19.20 11.94 -2.52
N GLN A 94 18.41 11.38 -3.45
CA GLN A 94 16.96 11.43 -3.34
C GLN A 94 16.49 10.36 -2.38
N LEU A 95 15.64 10.75 -1.42
CA LEU A 95 15.06 9.87 -0.42
C LEU A 95 13.68 9.38 -0.86
N GLY A 96 13.36 8.15 -0.48
CA GLY A 96 12.05 7.56 -0.68
C GLY A 96 11.74 6.49 0.36
N ILE A 97 10.47 6.09 0.41
CA ILE A 97 9.94 5.07 1.32
C ILE A 97 9.33 3.94 0.50
N VAL A 98 9.69 2.71 0.82
CA VAL A 98 9.05 1.52 0.28
C VAL A 98 8.22 0.89 1.40
N LEU A 99 6.92 0.74 1.14
CA LEU A 99 5.98 0.17 2.10
C LEU A 99 5.58 -1.24 1.66
N GLN A 100 5.93 -2.23 2.47
CA GLN A 100 5.66 -3.64 2.20
C GLN A 100 4.61 -4.18 3.17
N SER A 101 3.59 -4.86 2.63
CA SER A 101 2.58 -5.52 3.45
C SER A 101 3.18 -6.77 4.11
N LYS A 102 2.99 -6.93 5.42
CA LYS A 102 3.50 -8.12 6.15
C LYS A 102 2.69 -9.39 5.94
N ASN A 103 1.38 -9.24 5.72
CA ASN A 103 0.44 -10.36 5.71
C ASN A 103 -0.06 -10.71 4.29
N TYR A 104 0.63 -10.21 3.27
CA TYR A 104 0.22 -10.38 1.88
C TYR A 104 1.47 -10.57 1.04
N SER A 105 1.50 -11.65 0.26
CA SER A 105 2.64 -12.03 -0.58
C SER A 105 2.12 -12.30 -1.99
N ASN A 106 2.88 -11.80 -2.96
CA ASN A 106 2.77 -12.09 -4.38
C ASN A 106 4.14 -11.85 -5.02
N SER A 107 4.31 -12.23 -6.29
CA SER A 107 5.60 -12.12 -6.99
C SER A 107 6.21 -10.72 -6.95
N TRP A 108 5.38 -9.67 -7.06
CA TRP A 108 5.82 -8.28 -6.95
C TRP A 108 6.33 -7.92 -5.55
N ILE A 109 5.65 -8.40 -4.50
CA ILE A 109 6.02 -8.13 -3.12
C ILE A 109 7.27 -8.93 -2.74
N ASP A 110 7.33 -10.19 -3.12
CA ASP A 110 8.44 -11.08 -2.77
C ASP A 110 9.73 -10.60 -3.44
N SER A 111 9.68 -10.27 -4.74
CA SER A 111 10.82 -9.71 -5.47
C SER A 111 11.22 -8.31 -4.99
N ASN A 112 10.28 -7.50 -4.51
CA ASN A 112 10.58 -6.22 -3.88
C ASN A 112 11.32 -6.42 -2.55
N LEU A 113 10.84 -7.34 -1.70
CA LEU A 113 11.49 -7.68 -0.44
C LEU A 113 12.90 -8.20 -0.68
N GLU A 114 13.10 -9.11 -1.63
CA GLU A 114 14.42 -9.59 -2.03
C GLU A 114 15.31 -8.44 -2.50
N ALA A 115 14.80 -7.55 -3.37
CA ALA A 115 15.55 -6.38 -3.82
C ALA A 115 15.94 -5.45 -2.66
N MET A 116 15.06 -5.23 -1.67
CA MET A 116 15.38 -4.43 -0.48
C MET A 116 16.44 -5.09 0.40
N GLU A 117 16.39 -6.41 0.59
CA GLU A 117 17.44 -7.10 1.36
C GLU A 117 18.80 -6.98 0.66
N ILE A 118 18.87 -7.20 -0.67
CA ILE A 118 20.12 -7.02 -1.42
C ILE A 118 20.58 -5.55 -1.36
N ALA A 119 19.65 -4.60 -1.51
CA ALA A 119 19.92 -3.17 -1.42
C ALA A 119 20.39 -2.72 -0.04
N SER A 120 20.15 -3.49 1.03
CA SER A 120 20.66 -3.19 2.37
C SER A 120 22.16 -3.48 2.48
N GLU A 121 22.64 -4.49 1.76
CA GLU A 121 24.03 -4.92 1.80
C GLU A 121 24.91 -4.14 0.82
N GLN A 122 24.36 -3.78 -0.35
CA GLN A 122 25.09 -3.10 -1.42
C GLN A 122 24.15 -2.31 -2.33
N PRO A 123 24.62 -1.25 -3.01
CA PRO A 123 23.77 -0.55 -3.97
C PRO A 123 23.33 -1.44 -5.13
N ILE A 124 22.07 -1.27 -5.53
CA ILE A 124 21.47 -1.96 -6.66
C ILE A 124 20.77 -0.97 -7.57
N TYR A 125 20.45 -1.40 -8.79
CA TYR A 125 19.32 -0.85 -9.52
C TYR A 125 18.31 -1.97 -9.78
N VAL A 126 17.07 -1.57 -10.06
CA VAL A 126 15.98 -2.51 -10.33
C VAL A 126 15.37 -2.25 -11.71
N THR A 127 14.95 -3.32 -12.38
CA THR A 127 14.09 -3.29 -13.56
C THR A 127 12.78 -4.02 -13.29
N ARG A 128 11.66 -3.46 -13.77
CA ARG A 128 10.34 -4.08 -13.67
C ARG A 128 10.12 -5.02 -14.85
N ASP A 129 10.05 -6.33 -14.61
CA ASP A 129 9.55 -7.30 -15.58
C ASP A 129 8.04 -7.44 -15.40
N LYS A 130 7.28 -6.92 -16.35
CA LYS A 130 5.81 -6.95 -16.31
C LYS A 130 5.23 -8.29 -16.72
N ASP A 131 5.94 -9.03 -17.57
CA ASP A 131 5.48 -10.32 -18.06
C ASP A 131 5.64 -11.37 -16.96
N ALA A 132 6.75 -11.28 -16.20
CA ALA A 132 7.00 -12.13 -15.04
C ALA A 132 6.35 -11.59 -13.74
N GLY A 133 5.95 -10.32 -13.70
CA GLY A 133 5.33 -9.71 -12.53
C GLY A 133 6.30 -9.56 -11.35
N VAL A 134 7.56 -9.18 -11.63
CA VAL A 134 8.64 -9.11 -10.62
C VAL A 134 9.56 -7.90 -10.81
N TYR A 135 10.28 -7.58 -9.75
CA TYR A 135 11.45 -6.71 -9.76
C TYR A 135 12.72 -7.54 -9.94
N GLU A 136 13.51 -7.21 -10.95
CA GLU A 136 14.84 -7.77 -11.14
C GLU A 136 15.88 -6.83 -10.55
N ALA A 137 16.63 -7.29 -9.54
CA ALA A 137 17.68 -6.52 -8.89
C ALA A 137 19.05 -6.82 -9.51
N THR A 138 19.85 -5.78 -9.77
CA THR A 138 21.24 -5.91 -10.20
C THR A 138 22.16 -5.11 -9.29
N ALA A 139 23.16 -5.78 -8.72
CA ALA A 139 24.15 -5.19 -7.82
C ALA A 139 25.16 -4.27 -8.53
N VAL A 140 25.66 -3.28 -7.81
CA VAL A 140 26.67 -2.32 -8.26
C VAL A 140 27.84 -2.29 -7.26
N ASP A 141 28.91 -3.03 -7.57
CA ASP A 141 30.01 -3.35 -6.65
C ASP A 141 30.95 -2.19 -6.26
N THR A 142 30.78 -0.98 -6.84
CA THR A 142 31.75 0.12 -6.70
C THR A 142 31.20 1.39 -6.07
N LEU A 143 29.97 1.36 -5.54
CA LEU A 143 29.32 2.53 -4.95
C LEU A 143 28.93 2.22 -3.49
N SER A 144 28.90 3.24 -2.66
CA SER A 144 28.28 3.18 -1.33
C SER A 144 27.41 4.41 -1.16
N ILE A 145 26.16 4.22 -0.75
CA ILE A 145 25.17 5.27 -0.55
C ILE A 145 24.68 5.14 0.90
N PRO A 146 25.43 5.68 1.88
CA PRO A 146 25.05 5.55 3.27
C PRO A 146 23.73 6.28 3.55
N ILE A 147 22.90 5.64 4.37
CA ILE A 147 21.64 6.18 4.89
C ILE A 147 21.86 6.43 6.39
N THR A 148 21.64 7.67 6.82
CA THR A 148 21.73 8.07 8.23
C THR A 148 20.35 8.08 8.90
N ASP A 149 20.32 8.21 10.22
CA ASP A 149 19.06 8.40 10.95
C ASP A 149 18.35 9.71 10.52
N GLU A 150 19.11 10.75 10.20
CA GLU A 150 18.58 12.01 9.65
C GLU A 150 17.92 11.79 8.27
N ASP A 151 18.52 10.98 7.40
CA ASP A 151 17.91 10.61 6.12
C ASP A 151 16.57 9.87 6.31
N ILE A 152 16.46 9.04 7.36
CA ILE A 152 15.24 8.31 7.69
C ILE A 152 14.14 9.28 8.16
N GLU A 153 14.47 10.19 9.08
CA GLU A 153 13.54 11.22 9.56
C GLU A 153 13.07 12.15 8.44
N ASP A 154 14.00 12.55 7.56
CA ASP A 154 13.71 13.39 6.39
C ASP A 154 12.81 12.67 5.38
N ALA A 155 13.05 11.39 5.12
CA ALA A 155 12.21 10.58 4.24
C ALA A 155 10.78 10.48 4.79
N PHE A 156 10.65 10.19 6.09
CA PHE A 156 9.36 10.08 6.77
C PHE A 156 8.60 11.41 6.74
N THR A 157 9.28 12.52 7.06
CA THR A 157 8.68 13.85 7.04
C THR A 157 8.21 14.24 5.64
N GLN A 158 9.04 14.04 4.61
CA GLN A 158 8.69 14.33 3.22
C GLN A 158 7.46 13.54 2.74
N ALA A 159 7.34 12.28 3.14
CA ALA A 159 6.22 11.44 2.74
C ALA A 159 4.95 11.73 3.55
N PHE A 160 5.06 11.96 4.87
CA PHE A 160 3.92 11.85 5.78
C PHE A 160 3.62 13.07 6.66
N GLU A 161 4.37 14.18 6.59
CA GLU A 161 4.09 15.37 7.43
C GLU A 161 2.61 15.82 7.38
N ASN A 162 2.00 15.76 6.20
CA ASN A 162 0.60 16.14 5.98
C ASN A 162 -0.39 14.95 5.99
N TYR A 163 0.09 13.74 6.31
CA TYR A 163 -0.69 12.50 6.23
C TYR A 163 -0.64 11.70 7.54
N GLN A 164 -0.42 12.38 8.67
CA GLN A 164 -0.45 11.77 10.00
C GLN A 164 -1.82 11.92 10.66
N ILE A 165 -2.24 10.86 11.36
CA ILE A 165 -3.47 10.79 12.15
C ILE A 165 -3.07 10.65 13.62
N ASP A 166 -3.26 11.73 14.36
CA ASP A 166 -2.90 11.87 15.78
C ASP A 166 -4.12 11.98 16.71
N SER A 167 -5.34 11.93 16.16
CA SER A 167 -6.57 12.03 16.91
C SER A 167 -7.73 11.25 16.30
N LEU A 168 -8.61 10.72 17.15
CA LEU A 168 -9.90 10.14 16.73
C LEU A 168 -10.81 11.16 16.04
N GLU A 169 -10.57 12.46 16.27
CA GLU A 169 -11.32 13.52 15.63
C GLU A 169 -10.93 13.76 14.17
N HIS A 170 -9.87 13.10 13.69
CA HIS A 170 -9.38 13.23 12.33
C HIS A 170 -10.47 12.84 11.31
N PRO A 171 -10.67 13.60 10.22
CA PRO A 171 -11.76 13.35 9.27
C PRO A 171 -11.79 11.91 8.73
N ILE A 172 -10.62 11.34 8.45
CA ILE A 172 -10.49 9.95 7.97
C ILE A 172 -10.95 8.94 9.02
N ILE A 173 -10.62 9.16 10.30
CA ILE A 173 -11.08 8.27 11.38
C ILE A 173 -12.59 8.38 11.55
N LYS A 174 -13.16 9.59 11.50
CA LYS A 174 -14.62 9.77 11.55
C LYS A 174 -15.35 9.10 10.39
N GLU A 175 -14.77 9.13 9.18
CA GLU A 175 -15.32 8.45 8.01
C GLU A 175 -15.35 6.94 8.23
N ILE A 176 -14.27 6.35 8.74
CA ILE A 176 -14.16 4.89 8.92
C ILE A 176 -14.98 4.41 10.13
N MET A 177 -14.97 5.15 11.24
CA MET A 177 -15.72 4.81 12.46
C MET A 177 -17.23 5.13 12.34
N GLY A 178 -17.59 6.19 11.61
CA GLY A 178 -18.97 6.65 11.44
C GLY A 178 -19.64 6.15 10.15
N GLY A 179 -18.88 5.61 9.21
CA GLY A 179 -19.32 5.32 7.83
C GLY A 179 -19.71 3.88 7.55
N SER A 180 -20.81 3.46 8.18
CA SER A 180 -21.83 2.63 7.50
C SER A 180 -22.88 3.54 6.83
N LEU A 181 -22.45 4.64 6.20
CA LEU A 181 -23.33 5.67 5.64
C LEU A 181 -22.84 6.18 4.26
N SER A 182 -22.63 5.26 3.33
CA SER A 182 -22.93 5.41 1.89
C SER A 182 -23.16 3.99 1.37
N GLY A 183 -24.36 3.52 1.11
CA GLY A 183 -25.37 4.07 0.21
C GLY A 183 -25.72 2.92 -0.72
N ASN A 184 -26.85 2.27 -0.47
CA ASN A 184 -27.48 1.36 -1.41
C ASN A 184 -27.58 2.08 -2.77
N VAL A 185 -26.78 1.67 -3.75
CA VAL A 185 -27.18 1.78 -5.14
C VAL A 185 -27.73 0.43 -5.50
N VAL A 186 -29.04 0.32 -5.30
CA VAL A 186 -29.86 -0.72 -5.91
C VAL A 186 -29.82 -0.43 -7.40
N ASP A 187 -29.04 -1.19 -8.18
CA ASP A 187 -29.34 -1.29 -9.60
C ASP A 187 -30.39 -2.39 -9.75
N SER A 188 -31.63 -1.93 -9.87
CA SER A 188 -32.78 -2.76 -10.15
C SER A 188 -32.77 -3.04 -11.66
N LEU A 189 -32.49 -4.27 -12.06
CA LEU A 189 -33.03 -4.81 -13.30
C LEU A 189 -33.85 -6.06 -12.97
N GLU A 190 -35.13 -5.92 -13.30
CA GLU A 190 -36.27 -6.76 -13.00
C GLU A 190 -36.21 -8.17 -13.64
N ASN A 191 -37.03 -9.04 -13.03
CA ASN A 191 -37.65 -10.28 -13.50
C ASN A 191 -36.80 -11.57 -13.50
N ASP A 192 -37.07 -12.48 -12.56
CA ASP A 192 -38.24 -13.36 -12.69
C ASP A 192 -38.58 -14.11 -11.36
N ILE A 193 -39.81 -13.85 -10.90
CA ILE A 193 -40.82 -14.74 -10.30
C ILE A 193 -40.35 -16.11 -9.75
N GLY A 194 -40.64 -16.36 -8.47
CA GLY A 194 -40.70 -17.72 -7.89
C GLY A 194 -41.00 -17.72 -6.38
N ASP A 195 -42.27 -17.96 -6.06
CA ASP A 195 -42.97 -17.93 -4.76
C ASP A 195 -42.54 -19.00 -3.72
N ASP A 196 -43.06 -18.79 -2.50
CA ASP A 196 -43.36 -19.73 -1.40
C ASP A 196 -42.39 -19.91 -0.20
N ASN A 197 -42.84 -19.35 0.94
CA ASN A 197 -42.98 -19.89 2.32
C ASN A 197 -41.75 -20.53 3.03
N ASP A 198 -41.48 -20.45 4.35
CA ASP A 198 -42.30 -20.20 5.53
C ASP A 198 -41.39 -19.94 6.77
N ASP A 199 -41.98 -19.27 7.75
CA ASP A 199 -41.76 -19.20 9.20
C ASP A 199 -40.47 -19.62 9.96
N SER A 200 -40.13 -18.73 10.91
CA SER A 200 -39.94 -18.97 12.36
C SER A 200 -38.53 -18.89 13.01
N ALA A 201 -38.42 -17.85 13.85
CA ALA A 201 -37.99 -17.82 15.25
C ALA A 201 -36.56 -18.26 15.68
N GLN A 202 -35.81 -17.27 16.18
CA GLN A 202 -34.66 -17.39 17.11
C GLN A 202 -35.11 -18.01 18.47
N PRO A 203 -34.22 -18.63 19.29
CA PRO A 203 -33.44 -17.83 20.25
C PRO A 203 -32.04 -18.37 20.68
N TYR A 204 -31.26 -17.42 21.22
CA TYR A 204 -29.93 -17.47 21.82
C TYR A 204 -29.64 -18.58 22.87
N SER A 205 -28.35 -18.95 23.01
CA SER A 205 -27.74 -19.29 24.31
C SER A 205 -26.24 -18.95 24.35
N LEU A 206 -25.80 -18.36 25.46
CA LEU A 206 -24.46 -17.84 25.77
C LEU A 206 -23.60 -18.93 26.46
N THR A 207 -22.37 -19.14 25.92
CA THR A 207 -21.02 -19.41 26.55
C THR A 207 -20.88 -20.27 27.84
N PRO A 208 -19.64 -20.65 28.27
CA PRO A 208 -18.39 -21.01 27.58
C PRO A 208 -17.79 -22.35 28.11
N GLU A 209 -16.84 -22.98 27.42
CA GLU A 209 -15.82 -23.81 28.10
C GLU A 209 -14.57 -23.96 27.23
N LEU A 210 -13.43 -23.51 27.76
CA LEU A 210 -12.09 -23.77 27.25
C LEU A 210 -11.63 -25.13 27.77
N THR A 211 -11.16 -26.01 26.89
CA THR A 211 -10.09 -26.96 27.23
C THR A 211 -9.17 -27.14 26.03
N GLU A 212 -7.88 -27.12 26.33
CA GLU A 212 -6.72 -27.18 25.46
C GLU A 212 -6.54 -28.58 24.84
N GLU A 213 -5.84 -28.60 23.70
CA GLU A 213 -5.09 -29.71 23.11
C GLU A 213 -5.87 -30.98 22.72
N GLU A 214 -6.10 -31.14 21.41
CA GLU A 214 -5.38 -32.20 20.68
C GLU A 214 -5.28 -31.87 19.18
N LEU A 215 -4.05 -32.01 18.69
CA LEU A 215 -3.60 -31.96 17.31
C LEU A 215 -4.32 -33.01 16.45
N ASP A 216 -4.78 -32.62 15.27
CA ASP A 216 -4.54 -33.29 13.98
C ASP A 216 -5.54 -32.75 12.95
N PHE A 217 -5.06 -31.99 11.97
CA PHE A 217 -5.82 -31.75 10.74
C PHE A 217 -4.90 -31.99 9.56
N GLY A 218 -5.09 -33.16 8.98
CA GLY A 218 -4.59 -33.54 7.67
C GLY A 218 -5.05 -32.58 6.57
N GLU A 219 -4.12 -32.36 5.65
CA GLU A 219 -4.27 -32.54 4.21
C GLU A 219 -5.53 -31.97 3.52
N GLU A 220 -5.29 -30.86 2.83
CA GLU A 220 -5.83 -30.42 1.54
C GLU A 220 -7.33 -30.58 1.23
N VAL A 221 -7.97 -29.43 1.03
CA VAL A 221 -8.99 -29.28 -0.01
C VAL A 221 -8.90 -27.89 -0.65
N GLY A 222 -8.42 -27.87 -1.90
CA GLY A 222 -8.93 -27.04 -2.99
C GLY A 222 -8.77 -25.53 -2.89
N ALA A 223 -7.53 -25.04 -3.10
CA ALA A 223 -7.30 -23.67 -3.53
C ALA A 223 -7.50 -23.57 -5.05
N ASP A 224 -8.75 -23.74 -5.49
CA ASP A 224 -9.17 -23.29 -6.82
C ASP A 224 -10.23 -22.20 -6.61
N ASP A 225 -10.03 -21.10 -7.34
CA ASP A 225 -11.02 -20.07 -7.66
C ASP A 225 -11.05 -18.76 -6.86
N MET A 226 -9.89 -18.10 -6.73
CA MET A 226 -9.84 -16.63 -6.59
C MET A 226 -8.77 -16.06 -7.52
N GLY A 227 -9.21 -15.60 -8.70
CA GLY A 227 -8.37 -15.02 -9.74
C GLY A 227 -7.63 -13.74 -9.30
N PRO A 228 -6.62 -13.30 -10.09
CA PRO A 228 -5.77 -12.17 -9.75
C PRO A 228 -6.57 -10.87 -9.60
N LEU A 229 -6.25 -10.10 -8.55
CA LEU A 229 -6.85 -8.80 -8.24
C LEU A 229 -6.83 -7.87 -9.47
N GLU A 230 -8.01 -7.57 -10.00
CA GLU A 230 -8.25 -6.75 -11.18
C GLU A 230 -7.87 -5.27 -10.96
N TRP A 231 -6.61 -4.90 -11.16
CA TRP A 231 -6.23 -3.50 -11.36
C TRP A 231 -5.38 -3.24 -12.61
N GLU A 232 -5.12 -4.26 -13.44
CA GLU A 232 -4.37 -4.12 -14.70
C GLU A 232 -5.15 -4.54 -15.98
N LEU A 233 -6.44 -4.87 -15.89
CA LEU A 233 -7.19 -5.42 -17.03
C LEU A 233 -7.79 -4.39 -18.02
N TYR A 234 -7.58 -3.08 -17.85
CA TYR A 234 -8.12 -2.07 -18.80
C TYR A 234 -7.03 -1.29 -19.52
N LYS A 235 -6.22 -1.96 -20.36
CA LYS A 235 -5.41 -1.27 -21.40
C LYS A 235 -5.40 -1.90 -22.79
N ASP A 236 -6.21 -2.92 -23.06
CA ASP A 236 -6.39 -3.42 -24.43
C ASP A 236 -7.78 -3.09 -24.96
N GLN A 237 -7.95 -1.83 -25.37
CA GLN A 237 -8.83 -1.47 -26.49
C GLN A 237 -8.45 -0.07 -27.02
N ALA A 238 -7.36 -0.02 -27.78
CA ALA A 238 -7.15 0.97 -28.83
C ALA A 238 -6.03 0.46 -29.75
N ALA A 239 -6.42 -0.46 -30.65
CA ALA A 239 -5.71 -0.69 -31.89
C ALA A 239 -5.82 0.55 -32.80
#